data_AF-A0A0D0BNV2-F1
#
_entry.id   AF-A0A0D0BNV2-F1
#
_cell.length_a   1.000
_cell.length_b   1.000
_cell.length_c   1.000
_cell.angle_alpha   90.00
_cell.angle_beta   90.00
_cell.angle_gamma   90.00
#
_symmetry.space_group_name_H-M   'P 1'
#
loop_
_entity.id
_entity.type
_entity.pdbx_description
1 polymer ?
#
loop_
_entity_poly.entity_id
_entity_poly.type
_entity_poly.pdbx_seq_one_letter_code
_entity_poly.pdbx_strand_id
1 'polypeptide(L)'
;KARARAQRSREELILVDEEMRRAIDFTFHQAEQWVKQKNRRENIPDALRDGLRAYCEEQCSVERERGQIWLSEWAPVRLRAQIVLSYID
;
A
#
# COMPACT_ATOMS: atom_id res chain seq x y z
N LYS A 1 25.43 -8.88 -25.37
CA LYS A 1 24.35 -7.84 -25.39
C LYS A 1 23.00 -8.38 -24.91
N ALA A 2 22.53 -9.54 -25.41
CA ALA A 2 21.24 -10.13 -24.99
C ALA A 2 21.16 -10.48 -23.49
N ARG A 3 22.20 -11.14 -22.94
CA ARG A 3 22.27 -11.49 -21.51
C ARG A 3 22.14 -10.29 -20.55
N ALA A 4 22.81 -9.19 -20.86
CA ALA A 4 22.73 -7.97 -20.05
C ALA A 4 21.32 -7.34 -20.06
N ARG A 5 20.60 -7.45 -21.19
CA ARG A 5 19.20 -7.00 -21.27
C ARG A 5 18.27 -7.89 -20.45
N ALA A 6 18.44 -9.22 -20.55
CA ALA A 6 17.66 -10.17 -19.76
C ALA A 6 17.85 -9.94 -18.25
N GLN A 7 19.09 -9.73 -17.80
CA GLN A 7 19.39 -9.44 -16.40
C GLN A 7 18.75 -8.13 -15.92
N ARG A 8 18.85 -7.05 -16.71
CA ARG A 8 18.19 -5.78 -16.36
C ARG A 8 16.67 -5.94 -16.28
N SER A 9 16.05 -6.59 -17.26
CA SER A 9 14.59 -6.81 -17.25
C SER A 9 14.14 -7.65 -16.06
N ARG A 10 14.96 -8.61 -15.63
CA ARG A 10 14.72 -9.38 -14.41
C ARG A 10 14.74 -8.48 -13.16
N GLU A 11 15.76 -7.64 -13.02
CA GLU A 11 15.88 -6.69 -11.90
C GLU A 11 14.70 -5.72 -11.86
N GLU A 12 14.28 -5.20 -13.01
CA GLU A 12 13.11 -4.32 -13.13
C GLU A 12 11.82 -5.01 -12.67
N LEU A 13 11.60 -6.28 -13.05
CA LEU A 13 10.43 -7.04 -12.60
C LEU A 13 10.42 -7.26 -11.08
N ILE A 14 11.57 -7.56 -10.47
CA ILE A 14 11.69 -7.72 -9.02
C ILE A 14 11.38 -6.40 -8.31
N LEU A 15 11.95 -5.30 -8.79
CA LEU A 15 11.74 -3.97 -8.19
C LEU A 15 10.28 -3.53 -8.27
N VAL A 16 9.59 -3.81 -9.38
CA VAL A 16 8.18 -3.45 -9.55
C VAL A 16 7.27 -4.32 -8.68
N ASP A 17 7.52 -5.62 -8.51
CA ASP A 17 6.78 -6.46 -7.56
C ASP A 17 6.94 -5.96 -6.11
N GLU A 18 8.17 -5.62 -5.74
CA GLU A 18 8.48 -5.10 -4.40
C GLU A 18 7.84 -3.72 -4.16
N GLU A 19 7.87 -2.83 -5.16
CA GLU A 19 7.23 -1.51 -5.02
C GLU A 19 5.71 -1.63 -4.87
N MET A 20 5.07 -2.52 -5.62
CA MET A 20 3.65 -2.81 -5.44
C MET A 20 3.34 -3.32 -4.02
N ARG A 21 4.16 -4.23 -3.48
CA ARG A 21 4.02 -4.67 -2.08
C ARG A 21 4.13 -3.51 -1.11
N ARG A 22 5.20 -2.71 -1.22
CA ARG A 22 5.45 -1.60 -0.30
C ARG A 22 4.37 -0.54 -0.35
N ALA A 23 3.86 -0.23 -1.55
CA ALA A 23 2.76 0.70 -1.71
C ALA A 23 1.47 0.19 -1.02
N ILE A 24 1.15 -1.09 -1.13
CA ILE A 24 0.03 -1.70 -0.41
C ILE A 24 0.27 -1.64 1.11
N ASP A 25 1.44 -2.09 1.59
CA ASP A 25 1.77 -2.07 3.02
C ASP A 25 1.70 -0.66 3.61
N PHE A 26 2.12 0.34 2.82
CA PHE A 26 2.04 1.74 3.19
C PHE A 26 0.59 2.20 3.40
N THR A 27 -0.38 1.80 2.55
CA THR A 27 -1.79 2.16 2.76
C THR A 27 -2.33 1.63 4.10
N PHE A 28 -2.01 0.37 4.46
CA PHE A 28 -2.41 -0.18 5.75
C PHE A 28 -1.71 0.50 6.92
N HIS A 29 -0.42 0.80 6.77
CA HIS A 29 0.32 1.58 7.76
C HIS A 29 -0.33 2.96 7.98
N GLN A 30 -0.70 3.67 6.92
CA GLN A 30 -1.37 4.97 7.01
C GLN A 30 -2.73 4.87 7.70
N ALA A 31 -3.51 3.83 7.41
CA ALA A 31 -4.76 3.58 8.12
C ALA A 31 -4.55 3.43 9.64
N GLU A 32 -3.51 2.71 10.07
CA GLU A 32 -3.16 2.60 11.48
C GLU A 32 -2.72 3.93 12.09
N GLN A 33 -2.02 4.78 11.33
CA GLN A 33 -1.65 6.11 11.80
C GLN A 33 -2.90 6.97 12.08
N TRP A 34 -3.92 6.91 11.24
CA TRP A 34 -5.19 7.62 11.50
C TRP A 34 -5.86 7.15 12.79
N VAL A 35 -5.87 5.84 13.07
CA VAL A 35 -6.39 5.29 14.34
C VAL A 35 -5.61 5.83 15.54
N LYS A 36 -4.29 5.96 15.44
CA LYS A 36 -3.44 6.53 16.50
C LYS A 36 -3.70 8.02 16.71
N GLN A 37 -4.06 8.75 15.65
CA GLN A 37 -4.28 10.20 15.72
C GLN A 37 -5.63 10.61 16.34
N LYS A 38 -6.64 9.73 16.31
CA LYS A 38 -8.04 10.05 16.70
C LYS A 38 -8.20 10.73 18.07
N ASN A 39 -7.32 10.44 19.03
CA ASN A 39 -7.37 10.99 20.39
C ASN A 39 -6.13 11.81 20.77
N ARG A 40 -5.29 12.17 19.79
CA ARG A 40 -4.00 12.83 20.07
C ARG A 40 -4.14 14.27 20.59
N ARG A 41 -5.26 14.94 20.26
CA ARG A 41 -5.55 16.29 20.73
C ARG A 41 -6.41 16.23 21.98
N GLU A 42 -5.83 16.68 23.09
CA GLU A 42 -6.49 16.83 24.38
C GLU A 42 -6.91 18.30 24.59
N ASN A 43 -7.80 18.55 25.56
CA ASN A 43 -8.26 19.91 25.91
C ASN A 43 -8.94 20.69 24.78
N ILE A 44 -9.71 20.00 23.93
CA ILE A 44 -10.54 20.59 22.88
C ILE A 44 -12.04 20.47 23.19
N PRO A 45 -12.90 21.35 22.64
CA PRO A 45 -14.35 21.22 22.76
C PRO A 45 -14.85 19.87 22.25
N ASP A 46 -15.88 19.32 22.88
CA ASP A 46 -16.36 17.96 22.56
C ASP A 46 -16.88 17.83 21.13
N ALA A 47 -17.57 18.84 20.61
CA ALA A 47 -17.99 18.85 19.20
C ALA A 47 -16.81 18.73 18.22
N LEU A 48 -15.67 19.37 18.53
CA LEU A 48 -14.47 19.25 17.71
C LEU A 48 -13.82 17.87 17.88
N ARG A 49 -13.83 17.32 19.09
CA ARG A 49 -13.33 15.96 19.38
C ARG A 49 -14.09 14.91 18.57
N ASP A 50 -15.41 15.01 18.53
CA ASP A 50 -16.27 14.07 17.81
C ASP A 50 -16.05 14.19 16.30
N GLY A 51 -15.97 15.42 15.77
CA GLY A 51 -15.65 15.65 14.36
C GLY A 51 -14.28 15.08 13.96
N LEU A 52 -13.25 15.25 14.82
CA LEU A 52 -11.92 14.68 14.56
C LEU A 52 -11.91 13.16 14.58
N ARG A 53 -12.69 12.53 15.47
CA ARG A 53 -12.83 11.07 15.50
C ARG A 53 -13.49 10.55 14.22
N ALA A 54 -14.62 11.12 13.85
CA ALA A 54 -15.34 10.75 12.62
C ALA A 54 -14.43 10.90 11.39
N TYR A 55 -13.70 12.02 11.29
CA TYR A 55 -12.75 12.24 10.21
C TYR A 55 -11.61 11.21 10.19
N CYS A 56 -11.00 10.90 11.34
CA CYS A 56 -9.94 9.90 11.40
C CYS A 56 -10.44 8.48 11.03
N GLU A 57 -11.67 8.14 11.41
CA GLU A 57 -12.31 6.87 11.06
C GLU A 57 -12.57 6.78 9.56
N GLU A 58 -13.06 7.86 8.94
CA GLU A 58 -13.24 7.95 7.49
C GLU A 58 -11.90 7.80 6.75
N GLN A 59 -10.86 8.54 7.15
CA GLN A 59 -9.53 8.43 6.52
C GLN A 59 -8.92 7.04 6.69
N CYS A 60 -9.11 6.40 7.84
CA CYS A 60 -8.70 5.01 8.05
C CYS A 60 -9.42 4.06 7.09
N SER A 61 -10.72 4.24 6.88
CA SER A 61 -11.50 3.44 5.93
C SER A 61 -11.02 3.64 4.49
N VAL A 62 -10.81 4.88 4.06
CA VAL A 62 -10.33 5.23 2.72
C VAL A 62 -8.98 4.57 2.40
N GLU A 63 -8.03 4.63 3.33
CA GLU A 63 -6.71 4.02 3.13
C GLU A 63 -6.79 2.48 3.09
N ARG A 64 -7.63 1.87 3.94
CA ARG A 64 -7.87 0.42 3.88
C ARG A 64 -8.50 -0.02 2.57
N GLU A 65 -9.53 0.70 2.12
CA GLU A 65 -10.21 0.42 0.86
C GLU A 65 -9.23 0.53 -0.32
N ARG A 66 -8.41 1.58 -0.35
CA ARG A 66 -7.35 1.73 -1.36
C ARG A 66 -6.39 0.55 -1.38
N GLY A 67 -5.90 0.12 -0.20
CA GLY A 67 -5.04 -1.05 -0.09
C GLY A 67 -5.69 -2.32 -0.62
N GLN A 68 -6.98 -2.52 -0.34
CA GLN A 68 -7.75 -3.67 -0.85
C GLN A 68 -7.96 -3.63 -2.37
N ILE A 69 -8.26 -2.44 -2.92
CA ILE A 69 -8.39 -2.26 -4.37
C ILE A 69 -7.05 -2.59 -5.04
N TRP A 70 -5.93 -2.04 -4.55
CA TRP A 70 -4.61 -2.31 -5.12
C TRP A 70 -4.20 -3.77 -4.97
N LEU A 71 -4.49 -4.41 -3.84
CA LEU A 71 -4.29 -5.85 -3.67
C LEU A 71 -5.00 -6.65 -4.77
N SER A 72 -6.27 -6.33 -5.04
CA SER A 72 -7.08 -7.00 -6.06
C SER A 72 -6.58 -6.73 -7.48
N GLU A 73 -6.35 -5.47 -7.82
CA GLU A 73 -5.96 -5.04 -9.17
C GLU A 73 -4.53 -5.48 -9.52
N TRP A 74 -3.62 -5.48 -8.55
CA TRP A 74 -2.21 -5.83 -8.79
C TRP A 74 -1.92 -7.31 -8.62
N ALA A 75 -2.77 -8.09 -7.93
CA ALA A 75 -2.63 -9.54 -7.83
C ALA A 75 -2.31 -10.24 -9.17
N PRO A 76 -3.05 -10.02 -10.28
CA PRO A 76 -2.73 -10.67 -11.56
C PRO A 76 -1.40 -10.22 -12.15
N VAL A 77 -1.03 -8.95 -11.98
CA VAL A 77 0.24 -8.39 -12.50
C VAL A 77 1.42 -8.99 -11.74
N ARG A 78 1.33 -9.03 -10.41
CA ARG A 78 2.35 -9.60 -9.52
C ARG A 78 2.52 -11.11 -9.75
N LEU A 79 1.42 -11.84 -9.90
CA LEU A 79 1.45 -13.26 -10.27
C LEU A 79 2.18 -13.47 -11.59
N ARG A 80 1.87 -12.66 -12.61
CA ARG A 80 2.54 -12.75 -13.91
C ARG A 80 4.04 -12.44 -13.81
N ALA A 81 4.43 -11.43 -13.03
CA ALA A 81 5.83 -11.10 -12.80
C ALA A 81 6.58 -12.28 -12.14
N GLN A 82 6.00 -12.91 -11.13
CA GLN A 82 6.57 -14.09 -10.46
C GLN A 82 6.72 -15.28 -11.40
N ILE A 83 5.70 -15.54 -12.23
CA ILE A 83 5.77 -16.60 -13.26
C ILE A 83 6.93 -16.31 -14.22
N VAL A 84 7.03 -15.09 -14.76
CA VAL A 84 8.11 -14.72 -15.70
C VAL A 84 9.48 -14.86 -15.04
N LEU A 85 9.63 -14.41 -13.79
CA LEU A 85 10.88 -14.54 -13.05
C LEU A 85 11.31 -16.00 -12.88
N SER A 86 10.36 -16.91 -12.64
CA SER A 86 10.65 -18.35 -12.51
C SER A 86 11.17 -19.02 -13.79
N TYR A 87 10.94 -18.42 -14.96
CA TYR A 87 11.43 -18.90 -16.26
C TYR A 87 12.76 -18.26 -16.70
N ILE A 88 13.16 -17.16 -16.05
CA ILE A 88 14.40 -16.42 -16.35
C ILE A 88 15.52 -16.80 -15.35
N ASP A 89 15.21 -17.66 -14.37
CA ASP A 89 16.17 -18.45 -13.57
C ASP A 89 16.76 -19.61 -14.39
#